data_AF-A0A178HVJ2-F1
#
_entry.id   AF-A0A178HVJ2-F1
#
_cell.length_a   1.000
_cell.length_b   1.000
_cell.length_c   1.000
_cell.angle_alpha   90.00
_cell.angle_beta   90.00
_cell.angle_gamma   90.00
#
_symmetry.space_group_name_H-M   'P 1'
#
loop_
_entity.id
_entity.type
_entity.pdbx_description
1 polymer ?
#
loop_
_entity_poly.entity_id
_entity_poly.type
_entity_poly.pdbx_seq_one_letter_code
_entity_poly.pdbx_strand_id
1 'polypeptide(L)'
;MVIRGSDRRLAIGAYRVAVGMIAQRDLIVADLAKAALDHPTPITVRALLTAGAGKPWLPLLLEALAQVGVAGAEDVLGEQE
;
A
#
# COMPACT_ATOMS: atom_id res chain seq x y z
N MET A 1 -2.40 13.68 -9.99
CA MET A 1 -1.36 14.02 -9.02
C MET A 1 -0.07 13.65 -9.66
N VAL A 2 0.81 14.59 -10.01
CA VAL A 2 2.14 14.21 -10.50
C VAL A 2 2.89 13.64 -9.30
N ILE A 3 3.06 12.31 -9.23
CA ILE A 3 3.81 11.66 -8.15
C ILE A 3 5.28 12.04 -8.31
N ARG A 4 5.72 13.04 -7.54
CA ARG A 4 7.08 13.55 -7.55
C ARG A 4 8.00 12.57 -6.84
N GLY A 5 9.32 12.72 -7.05
CA GLY A 5 10.31 11.89 -6.38
C GLY A 5 10.24 11.96 -4.84
N SER A 6 9.80 13.10 -4.28
CA SER A 6 9.50 13.27 -2.85
C SER A 6 8.38 12.34 -2.39
N ASP A 7 7.32 12.25 -3.16
CA ASP A 7 6.10 11.53 -2.81
C ASP A 7 6.36 10.03 -2.85
N ARG A 8 7.18 9.57 -3.81
CA ARG A 8 7.67 8.19 -3.86
C ARG A 8 8.49 7.80 -2.64
N ARG A 9 9.35 8.69 -2.14
CA ARG A 9 10.16 8.45 -0.94
C ARG A 9 9.28 8.36 0.31
N LEU A 10 8.30 9.26 0.43
CA LEU A 10 7.35 9.23 1.53
C LEU A 10 6.51 7.95 1.50
N ALA A 11 6.02 7.55 0.33
CA ALA A 11 5.25 6.32 0.14
C ALA A 11 6.06 5.07 0.51
N ILE A 12 7.33 4.99 0.10
CA ILE A 12 8.23 3.89 0.51
C ILE A 12 8.43 3.86 2.04
N GLY A 13 8.60 5.02 2.67
CA GLY A 13 8.73 5.12 4.12
C GLY A 13 7.48 4.60 4.84
N ALA A 14 6.31 5.09 4.44
CA ALA A 14 5.02 4.66 4.99
C ALA A 14 4.77 3.16 4.77
N TYR A 15 5.10 2.64 3.58
CA TYR A 15 5.02 1.22 3.28
C TYR A 15 5.86 0.36 4.22
N ARG A 16 7.13 0.72 4.43
CA ARG A 16 8.04 -0.03 5.32
C ARG A 16 7.53 -0.07 6.76
N VAL A 17 7.04 1.06 7.26
CA VAL A 17 6.44 1.14 8.60
C VAL A 17 5.22 0.23 8.70
N ALA A 18 4.29 0.33 7.75
CA ALA A 18 3.07 -0.48 7.76
C ALA A 18 3.37 -1.99 7.74
N VAL A 19 4.29 -2.43 6.87
CA VAL A 19 4.68 -3.84 6.78
C VAL A 19 5.41 -4.31 8.04
N GLY A 20 6.28 -3.48 8.62
CA GLY A 20 6.94 -3.78 9.89
C GLY A 20 5.95 -3.94 11.05
N MET A 21 4.91 -3.10 11.10
CA MET A 21 3.83 -3.21 12.09
C MET A 21 3.01 -4.51 11.94
N ILE A 22 2.77 -4.95 10.70
CA ILE A 22 2.11 -6.24 10.43
C ILE A 22 2.98 -7.39 10.94
N ALA A 23 4.28 -7.40 10.60
CA ALA A 23 5.22 -8.43 11.03
C ALA A 23 5.36 -8.53 12.56
N GLN A 24 5.30 -7.38 13.25
CA GLN A 24 5.38 -7.34 14.72
C GLN A 24 4.12 -7.91 15.38
N ARG A 25 2.94 -7.71 14.77
CA ARG A 25 1.65 -8.14 15.33
C ARG A 25 1.32 -9.60 15.06
N ASP A 26 1.82 -10.16 13.96
CA ASP A 26 1.51 -11.51 13.54
C ASP A 26 2.78 -12.21 13.01
N LEU A 27 3.35 -13.06 13.86
CA LEU A 27 4.57 -13.81 13.56
C LEU A 27 4.38 -14.83 12.43
N ILE A 28 3.14 -15.26 12.16
CA ILE A 28 2.84 -16.23 11.09
C ILE A 28 3.06 -15.58 9.72
N VAL A 29 2.90 -14.26 9.62
CA VAL A 29 3.10 -13.51 8.37
C VAL A 29 4.44 -12.76 8.32
N ALA A 30 5.34 -12.99 9.29
CA ALA A 30 6.63 -12.31 9.33
C ALA A 30 7.49 -12.58 8.08
N ASP A 31 7.50 -13.81 7.57
CA ASP A 31 8.25 -14.16 6.36
C ASP A 31 7.65 -13.52 5.11
N LEU A 32 6.31 -13.44 5.03
CA LEU A 32 5.61 -12.74 3.94
C LEU A 32 5.87 -11.23 4.00
N ALA A 33 5.89 -10.65 5.20
CA ALA A 33 6.20 -9.26 5.42
C ALA A 33 7.65 -8.94 5.01
N LYS A 34 8.60 -9.81 5.37
CA LYS A 34 10.00 -9.70 4.95
C LYS A 34 10.13 -9.78 3.42
N ALA A 35 9.49 -10.78 2.79
CA ALA A 35 9.50 -10.90 1.34
C ALA A 35 8.91 -9.67 0.63
N ALA A 36 7.87 -9.05 1.21
CA ALA A 36 7.28 -7.82 0.70
C ALA A 36 8.21 -6.61 0.86
N LEU A 37 8.98 -6.52 1.96
CA LEU A 37 9.98 -5.48 2.17
C LEU A 37 11.19 -5.59 1.21
N ASP A 38 11.72 -6.80 1.04
CA ASP A 38 12.90 -7.07 0.22
C ASP A 38 12.57 -6.93 -1.27
N HIS A 39 11.40 -7.42 -1.69
CA HIS A 39 10.94 -7.40 -3.07
C HIS A 39 9.45 -7.00 -3.15
N PRO A 40 9.13 -5.70 -3.07
CA PRO A 40 7.75 -5.21 -3.15
C PRO A 40 7.23 -5.38 -4.58
N THR A 41 6.45 -6.44 -4.78
CA THR A 41 5.78 -6.76 -6.04
C THR A 41 4.29 -6.91 -5.77
N PRO A 42 3.43 -6.83 -6.80
CA PRO A 42 2.00 -7.12 -6.63
C PRO A 42 1.75 -8.49 -5.99
N ILE A 43 2.60 -9.48 -6.24
CA ILE A 43 2.49 -10.83 -5.70
C ILE A 43 2.79 -10.83 -4.19
N THR A 44 3.92 -10.28 -3.77
CA THR A 44 4.34 -10.28 -2.35
C THR A 44 3.40 -9.43 -1.49
N VAL A 45 2.93 -8.29 -2.01
CA VAL A 45 1.96 -7.42 -1.31
C VAL A 45 0.59 -8.11 -1.18
N ARG A 46 0.07 -8.74 -2.24
CA ARG A 46 -1.21 -9.48 -2.15
C ARG A 46 -1.13 -10.67 -1.20
N ALA A 47 -0.01 -11.39 -1.20
CA ALA A 47 0.20 -12.51 -0.29
C ALA A 47 0.14 -12.04 1.18
N LEU A 48 0.82 -10.94 1.51
CA LEU A 48 0.79 -10.33 2.84
C LEU A 48 -0.62 -9.90 3.25
N LEU A 49 -1.34 -9.20 2.37
CA LEU A 49 -2.73 -8.78 2.61
C LEU A 49 -3.67 -9.99 2.78
N THR A 50 -3.44 -11.06 2.05
CA THR A 50 -4.24 -12.29 2.17
C THR A 50 -3.94 -13.04 3.46
N ALA A 51 -2.75 -12.91 4.04
CA ALA A 51 -2.34 -13.73 5.18
C ALA A 51 -2.59 -13.09 6.56
N GLY A 52 -2.63 -11.75 6.66
CA GLY A 52 -2.70 -11.07 7.97
C GLY A 52 -3.87 -11.47 8.87
N ALA A 53 -3.76 -11.15 10.16
CA ALA A 53 -4.83 -11.29 11.14
C ALA A 53 -5.68 -10.00 11.27
N GLY A 54 -7.01 -10.10 11.15
CA GLY A 54 -7.95 -8.96 11.31
C GLY A 54 -8.70 -8.50 10.05
N LYS A 55 -9.09 -9.41 9.15
CA LYS A 55 -9.84 -9.09 7.91
C LYS A 55 -11.22 -8.50 8.24
N PRO A 56 -11.66 -7.42 7.56
CA PRO A 56 -11.70 -7.36 6.10
C PRO A 56 -10.91 -6.18 5.51
N TRP A 57 -9.76 -6.47 4.90
CA TRP A 57 -8.93 -5.48 4.20
C TRP A 57 -9.48 -5.08 2.85
N LEU A 58 -10.22 -5.97 2.20
CA LEU A 58 -10.69 -5.77 0.84
C LEU A 58 -11.53 -4.48 0.71
N PRO A 59 -12.52 -4.21 1.59
CA PRO A 59 -13.23 -2.94 1.58
C PRO A 59 -12.31 -1.72 1.77
N LEU A 60 -11.38 -1.77 2.72
CA LEU A 60 -10.45 -0.66 3.00
C LEU A 60 -9.48 -0.40 1.84
N LEU A 61 -9.02 -1.45 1.18
CA LEU A 61 -8.14 -1.37 0.02
C LEU A 61 -8.88 -0.81 -1.19
N LEU A 62 -10.13 -1.24 -1.42
CA LEU A 62 -10.97 -0.72 -2.50
C LEU A 62 -11.27 0.77 -2.29
N GLU A 63 -11.61 1.18 -1.05
CA GLU A 63 -11.80 2.58 -0.69
C GLU A 63 -10.53 3.41 -0.95
N ALA A 64 -9.37 2.94 -0.50
CA ALA A 64 -8.10 3.62 -0.74
C ALA A 64 -7.78 3.75 -2.25
N LEU A 65 -8.02 2.69 -3.03
CA LEU A 65 -7.83 2.72 -4.49
C LEU A 65 -8.82 3.66 -5.17
N ALA A 66 -10.08 3.72 -4.72
CA ALA A 66 -11.09 4.64 -5.23
C ALA A 66 -10.68 6.09 -4.97
N GLN A 67 -10.22 6.42 -3.76
CA GLN A 67 -9.74 7.76 -3.42
C GLN A 67 -8.51 8.17 -4.23
N VAL A 68 -7.56 7.25 -4.46
CA VAL A 68 -6.42 7.49 -5.35
C VAL A 68 -6.88 7.70 -6.79
N GLY A 69 -7.87 6.95 -7.25
CA GLY A 69 -8.46 7.10 -8.59
C GLY A 69 -9.17 8.44 -8.77
N VAL A 70 -9.95 8.89 -7.78
CA VAL A 70 -10.61 10.21 -7.78
C VAL A 70 -9.57 11.32 -7.80
N ALA A 71 -8.60 11.32 -6.89
CA ALA A 71 -7.54 12.33 -6.88
C ALA A 71 -6.71 12.32 -8.19
N GLY A 72 -6.45 11.12 -8.73
CA GLY A 72 -5.82 10.97 -10.04
C GLY A 72 -6.64 11.57 -11.19
N ALA A 73 -7.96 11.34 -11.19
CA ALA A 73 -8.87 11.87 -12.20
C ALA A 73 -9.07 13.38 -12.06
N GLU A 74 -9.22 13.90 -10.85
CA GLU A 74 -9.34 15.34 -10.56
C GLU A 74 -8.09 16.10 -11.01
N ASP A 75 -6.89 15.56 -10.85
CA ASP A 75 -5.68 16.22 -11.33
C ASP A 75 -5.48 16.11 -12.85
N VAL A 76 -6.01 15.06 -13.51
CA VAL A 76 -5.92 14.92 -14.98
C VAL A 76 -7.00 15.74 -15.68
N LEU A 77 -8.19 15.85 -15.07
CA LEU A 77 -9.36 16.53 -15.64
C LEU A 77 -9.50 17.97 -15.13
N GLY A 78 -8.90 18.30 -13.99
CA GLY A 78 -8.92 19.61 -13.35
C GLY A 78 -7.74 20.52 -13.70
N GLU A 79 -6.75 20.06 -14.49
CA GLU A 79 -5.73 20.93 -15.13
C GLU A 79 -6.32 21.72 -16.33
N GLN A 80 -7.57 22.16 -16.24
CA GLN A 80 -8.19 23.12 -17.15
C GLN A 80 -8.55 24.42 -16.42
N GLU A 81 -7.55 25.12 -15.87
CA GLU A 81 -7.59 26.56 -15.61
C GLU A 81 -6.18 27.17 -15.65
#